data_AF-A0A1A2B0U6-F1
#
_entry.id   AF-A0A1A2B0U6-F1
#
_cell.length_a   1.000
_cell.length_b   1.000
_cell.length_c   1.000
_cell.angle_alpha   90.00
_cell.angle_beta   90.00
_cell.angle_gamma   90.00
#
_symmetry.space_group_name_H-M   'P 1'
#
loop_
_entity.id
_entity.type
_entity.pdbx_description
1 polymer ?
#
loop_
_entity_poly.entity_id
_entity_poly.type
_entity_poly.pdbx_seq_one_letter_code
_entity_poly.pdbx_strand_id
1 'polypeptide(L)' 'MKKRVEIEIDDGLVQEAIRRFHLADTREAVHLALRTLLGESDPEDKQDDEYDEFSDLSAWQLRHDGN' A
#
# COMPACT_ATOMS: atom_id res chain seq x y z
N MET A 1 1.06 -16.78 -16.13
CA MET A 1 2.40 -17.23 -16.59
C MET A 1 3.34 -16.03 -16.56
N LYS A 2 4.45 -16.07 -15.81
CA LYS A 2 5.41 -14.94 -15.74
C LYS A 2 6.43 -15.10 -16.88
N LYS A 3 6.59 -14.09 -17.72
CA LYS A 3 7.66 -14.02 -18.73
C LYS A 3 8.71 -13.03 -18.23
N ARG A 4 10.00 -13.34 -18.44
CA ARG A 4 11.09 -12.40 -18.17
C ARG A 4 11.14 -11.40 -19.32
N VAL A 5 11.11 -10.11 -19.00
CA VAL A 5 11.24 -9.01 -19.95
C VAL A 5 12.41 -8.16 -19.46
N GLU A 6 13.29 -7.78 -20.38
CA GLU A 6 14.43 -6.89 -20.11
C GLU A 6 14.10 -5.52 -20.70
N ILE A 7 14.13 -4.49 -19.86
CA ILE A 7 13.83 -3.09 -20.21
C ILE A 7 14.83 -2.17 -19.50
N GLU A 8 15.24 -1.11 -20.17
CA GLU A 8 16.06 -0.05 -19.56
C GLU A 8 15.14 1.01 -18.95
N ILE A 9 15.39 1.38 -17.70
CA ILE A 9 14.61 2.37 -16.94
C ILE A 9 15.58 3.29 -16.20
N ASP A 10 15.20 4.55 -16.05
CA ASP A 10 15.90 5.51 -15.20
C ASP A 10 15.86 5.04 -13.72
N ASP A 11 17.03 4.78 -13.14
CA ASP A 11 17.16 4.34 -11.75
C ASP A 11 16.63 5.39 -10.76
N GLY A 12 16.80 6.68 -11.05
CA GLY A 12 16.30 7.76 -10.19
C GLY A 12 14.77 7.73 -10.05
N LEU A 13 14.06 7.46 -11.15
CA LEU A 13 12.60 7.30 -11.12
C LEU A 13 12.18 6.06 -10.32
N VAL A 14 12.92 4.95 -10.46
CA VAL A 14 12.65 3.72 -9.71
C VAL A 14 12.88 3.92 -8.21
N GLN A 15 13.99 4.55 -7.83
CA GLN A 15 14.31 4.82 -6.43
C GLN A 15 13.28 5.75 -5.79
N GLU A 16 12.84 6.79 -6.51
CA GLU A 16 11.79 7.68 -6.01
C GLU A 16 10.44 6.96 -5.87
N ALA A 17 10.09 6.06 -6.79
CA ALA A 17 8.89 5.24 -6.66
C ALA A 17 8.97 4.28 -5.45
N ILE A 18 10.11 3.61 -5.28
CA ILE A 18 10.38 2.74 -4.12
C ILE A 18 10.24 3.53 -2.82
N ARG A 19 10.83 4.72 -2.75
CA ARG A 19 10.77 5.58 -1.57
C ARG A 19 9.35 6.10 -1.29
N ARG A 20 8.65 6.57 -2.32
CA ARG A 20 7.33 7.22 -2.21
C ARG A 20 6.22 6.23 -1.88
N PHE A 21 6.33 5.01 -2.39
CA PHE A 21 5.33 3.96 -2.21
C PHE A 21 5.81 2.83 -1.27
N HIS A 22 6.95 3.00 -0.60
CA HIS A 22 7.54 2.05 0.35
C HIS A 22 7.68 0.61 -0.19
N LEU A 23 8.18 0.48 -1.42
CA LEU A 23 8.28 -0.81 -2.11
C LEU A 23 9.58 -1.53 -1.78
N ALA A 24 9.59 -2.85 -1.93
CA ALA A 24 10.74 -3.68 -1.59
C ALA A 24 11.77 -3.76 -2.73
N ASP A 25 11.32 -3.79 -3.98
CA ASP A 25 12.20 -3.93 -5.14
C ASP A 25 11.72 -3.18 -6.39
N THR A 26 12.64 -2.99 -7.35
CA THR A 26 12.36 -2.38 -8.66
C THR A 26 11.25 -3.12 -9.41
N ARG A 27 11.17 -4.45 -9.22
CA ARG A 27 10.16 -5.28 -9.89
C ARG A 27 8.76 -4.92 -9.39
N GLU A 28 8.61 -4.71 -8.09
CA GLU A 28 7.37 -4.27 -7.46
C GLU A 28 7.01 -2.85 -7.86
N ALA A 29 7.99 -1.93 -7.97
CA ALA A 29 7.77 -0.59 -8.50
C ALA A 29 7.22 -0.60 -9.94
N VAL A 30 7.83 -1.40 -10.82
CA VAL A 30 7.35 -1.54 -12.21
C VAL A 30 5.98 -2.22 -12.26
N HIS A 31 5.75 -3.23 -11.43
CA HIS A 31 4.47 -3.92 -11.36
C HIS A 31 3.35 -2.98 -10.89
N LEU A 32 3.60 -2.19 -9.84
CA LEU A 32 2.66 -1.20 -9.34
C LEU A 32 2.34 -0.15 -10.41
N ALA A 33 3.36 0.42 -11.06
CA ALA A 33 3.18 1.40 -12.11
C ALA A 33 2.32 0.86 -13.28
N LEU A 34 2.61 -0.37 -13.73
CA LEU A 34 1.82 -1.02 -14.78
C LEU A 34 0.38 -1.27 -14.33
N ARG A 35 0.15 -1.69 -13.08
CA ARG A 35 -1.20 -1.89 -12.53
C ARG A 35 -1.98 -0.58 -12.47
N THR A 36 -1.36 0.51 -12.01
CA THR A 36 -1.99 1.83 -11.97
C THR A 36 -2.31 2.36 -13.37
N LEU A 37 -1.40 2.19 -14.34
CA LEU A 37 -1.61 2.62 -15.74
C LEU A 37 -2.69 1.80 -16.46
N LEU A 38 -2.75 0.50 -16.20
CA LEU A 38 -3.75 -0.39 -16.77
C LEU A 38 -5.13 -0.24 -16.09
N GLY A 39 -5.19 0.47 -14.96
CA GLY A 39 -6.41 0.86 -14.28
C GLY A 39 -7.24 -0.33 -13.81
N GLU A 40 -7.16 -0.68 -12.53
CA GLU A 40 -8.41 -0.89 -11.77
C GLU A 40 -9.23 0.41 -11.98
N SER A 41 -10.37 0.54 -12.65
CA SER A 41 -11.42 -0.38 -13.16
C SER A 41 -11.93 -1.44 -12.18
N ASP A 42 -11.57 -1.35 -10.90
CA ASP A 42 -12.37 -1.96 -9.85
C ASP A 42 -12.37 -1.06 -8.60
N PRO A 43 -13.48 -0.39 -8.29
CA PRO A 43 -13.66 0.39 -7.07
C PRO A 43 -14.12 -0.52 -5.91
N GLU A 44 -13.49 -1.68 -5.72
CA GLU A 44 -13.96 -2.68 -4.76
C GLU A 44 -12.94 -3.21 -3.75
N ASP A 45 -11.86 -2.46 -3.47
CA ASP A 45 -11.40 -2.39 -2.08
C ASP A 45 -12.29 -1.38 -1.36
N LYS A 46 -13.51 -1.85 -1.07
CA LYS A 46 -14.16 -1.44 0.18
C LYS A 46 -13.10 -1.71 1.25
N GLN A 47 -12.49 -0.65 1.75
CA GLN A 47 -12.06 -0.63 3.14
C GLN A 47 -13.34 -0.98 3.91
N ASP A 48 -13.59 -2.29 4.08
CA ASP A 48 -14.33 -2.75 5.22
C ASP A 48 -13.61 -2.09 6.37
N ASP A 49 -14.34 -1.19 7.03
CA ASP A 49 -13.99 -0.56 8.28
C ASP A 49 -13.83 -1.69 9.33
N GLU A 50 -12.79 -2.51 9.16
CA GLU A 50 -12.38 -3.51 10.13
C GLU A 50 -11.86 -2.68 11.31
N TYR A 51 -12.72 -2.59 12.31
CA TYR A 51 -12.51 -1.86 13.54
C TYR A 51 -11.15 -2.29 14.14
N ASP A 52 -10.11 -1.49 13.91
CA ASP A 52 -8.79 -1.77 14.46
C ASP A 52 -8.74 -1.32 15.92
N GLU A 53 -9.07 -2.26 16.82
CA GLU A 53 -9.06 -2.09 18.26
C GLU A 53 -7.68 -1.69 18.83
N PHE A 54 -6.61 -1.70 18.02
CA PHE A 54 -5.28 -1.23 18.43
C PHE A 54 -5.02 0.25 18.14
N SER A 55 -5.80 0.89 17.26
CA SER A 55 -5.68 2.32 16.94
C SER A 55 -6.51 3.23 17.85
N ASP A 56 -7.49 2.67 18.57
CA ASP A 56 -8.34 3.44 19.46
C ASP A 56 -7.68 3.61 20.86
N LEU A 57 -7.02 4.75 21.06
CA LEU A 57 -6.41 5.13 22.36
C LEU A 57 -7.44 5.22 23.50
N SER A 58 -8.74 5.23 23.19
CA SER A 58 -9.80 5.14 24.18
C SER A 58 -9.91 3.75 24.84
N ALA A 59 -9.35 2.69 24.23
CA ALA A 59 -9.28 1.34 24.82
C ALA A 59 -8.41 1.29 26.09
N TRP A 60 -7.48 2.23 26.26
CA TRP A 60 -6.64 2.37 27.46
C TRP A 60 -7.21 3.35 28.50
N GLN A 61 -8.33 4.02 28.20
CA GLN A 61 -9.00 4.85 29.18
C GLN A 61 -9.77 3.96 30.14
N LEU A 62 -9.13 3.68 31.28
CA LEU A 62 -9.76 3.06 32.43
C LEU A 62 -11.00 3.88 32.79
N ARG A 63 -12.19 3.35 32.47
CA ARG A 63 -13.46 3.97 32.84
C ARG A 63 -13.50 4.02 34.35
N HIS A 64 -13.19 5.19 34.90
CA HIS A 64 -13.39 5.49 36.31
C HIS A 64 -14.89 5.70 36.50
N ASP A 65 -15.62 4.59 36.57
CA ASP A 65 -17.02 4.56 36.95
C ASP A 65 -17.09 4.92 38.44
N GLY A 66 -17.24 6.21 38.70
CA GLY A 66 -17.51 6.76 40.01
C GLY A 66 -18.91 7.31 40.03
N ASN A 67 -19.88 6.48 40.46
CA ASN A 67 -20.97 6.87 41.35
C ASN A 67 -21.70 5.63 41.90
#